data_AF-A0A0Q5Q654-F1
#
_entry.id   AF-A0A0Q5Q654-F1
#
_cell.length_a   1.000
_cell.length_b   1.000
_cell.length_c   1.000
_cell.angle_alpha   90.00
_cell.angle_beta   90.00
_cell.angle_gamma   90.00
#
_symmetry.space_group_name_H-M   'P 1'
#
loop_
_entity.id
_entity.type
_entity.pdbx_description
1 polymer ?
#
loop_
_entity_poly.entity_id
_entity_poly.type
_entity_poly.pdbx_seq_one_letter_code
_entity_poly.pdbx_strand_id
1 'polypeptide(L)'
;MKPTKREINAGNIPDDYPVIRRFFAAVFTIIAKGTEKDFKNFCVNNNIESRHLERNISEPWRQFNPQHLTALVIKYHISAHWLLTGSGNMYQSAD
;
A
#
# COMPACT_ATOMS: atom_id res chain seq x y z
N MET A 1 0.87 -18.65 1.14
CA MET A 1 -0.39 -18.23 0.50
C MET A 1 -0.08 -17.86 -0.94
N LYS A 2 -0.92 -18.22 -1.93
CA LYS A 2 -0.70 -17.78 -3.31
C LYS A 2 -1.10 -16.30 -3.44
N PRO A 3 -0.35 -15.48 -4.19
CA PRO A 3 -0.69 -14.07 -4.34
C PRO A 3 -2.03 -13.91 -5.06
N THR A 4 -2.79 -12.90 -4.66
CA THR A 4 -4.10 -12.62 -5.29
C THR A 4 -3.90 -11.97 -6.65
N LYS A 5 -4.92 -12.03 -7.54
CA LYS A 5 -4.88 -11.27 -8.81
C LYS A 5 -4.62 -9.78 -8.60
N ARG A 6 -5.16 -9.21 -7.52
CA ARG A 6 -4.96 -7.79 -7.16
C ARG A 6 -3.50 -7.50 -6.79
N GLU A 7 -2.89 -8.39 -6.01
CA GLU A 7 -1.47 -8.29 -5.62
C GLU A 7 -0.55 -8.41 -6.83
N ILE A 8 -0.83 -9.36 -7.72
CA ILE A 8 -0.10 -9.51 -8.99
C ILE A 8 -0.21 -8.23 -9.83
N ASN A 9 -1.43 -7.70 -10.01
CA ASN A 9 -1.63 -6.48 -10.78
C ASN A 9 -0.92 -5.27 -10.14
N ALA A 10 -0.94 -5.15 -8.81
CA ALA A 10 -0.23 -4.09 -8.11
C ALA A 10 1.29 -4.20 -8.28
N GLY A 11 1.84 -5.42 -8.33
CA GLY A 11 3.25 -5.67 -8.65
C GLY A 11 3.66 -5.18 -10.04
N ASN A 12 2.71 -5.09 -10.98
CA ASN A 12 2.91 -4.67 -12.36
C ASN A 12 2.71 -3.17 -12.60
N ILE A 13 2.41 -2.37 -11.57
CA ILE A 13 2.37 -0.91 -11.70
C ILE A 13 3.74 -0.42 -12.20
N PRO A 14 3.82 0.49 -13.19
CA PRO A 14 5.10 0.95 -13.76
C PRO A 14 5.98 1.66 -12.74
N ASP A 15 7.30 1.58 -12.95
CA ASP A 15 8.30 2.20 -12.06
C ASP A 15 8.23 3.73 -12.02
N ASP A 16 7.61 4.36 -13.02
CA ASP A 16 7.30 5.80 -13.06
C ASP A 16 6.32 6.25 -11.95
N TYR A 17 5.67 5.30 -11.27
CA TYR A 17 4.73 5.56 -10.16
C TYR A 17 5.20 4.94 -8.84
N PRO A 18 6.42 5.28 -8.38
CA PRO A 18 7.12 4.52 -7.35
C PRO A 18 6.44 4.60 -5.98
N VAL A 19 5.78 5.72 -5.67
CA VAL A 19 5.02 5.90 -4.41
C VAL A 19 3.79 5.00 -4.38
N ILE A 20 3.07 4.89 -5.50
CA ILE A 20 1.88 4.02 -5.60
C ILE A 20 2.29 2.55 -5.50
N ARG A 21 3.38 2.15 -6.17
CA ARG A 21 3.96 0.79 -6.02
C ARG A 21 4.24 0.46 -4.57
N ARG A 22 4.94 1.36 -3.86
CA ARG A 22 5.30 1.16 -2.45
C ARG A 22 4.10 1.17 -1.52
N PHE A 23 3.08 1.99 -1.79
CA PHE A 23 1.82 1.94 -1.06
C PHE A 23 1.21 0.53 -1.13
N PHE A 24 1.04 -0.04 -2.33
CA PHE A 24 0.46 -1.38 -2.45
C PHE A 24 1.37 -2.48 -1.87
N ALA A 25 2.68 -2.36 -2.04
CA ALA A 25 3.63 -3.30 -1.43
C ALA A 25 3.50 -3.32 0.10
N ALA A 26 3.35 -2.15 0.74
CA ALA A 26 3.09 -2.06 2.18
C ALA A 26 1.73 -2.69 2.55
N VAL A 27 0.66 -2.39 1.80
CA VAL A 27 -0.68 -2.98 2.05
C VAL A 27 -0.65 -4.50 1.99
N PHE A 28 -0.05 -5.09 0.95
CA PHE A 28 0.02 -6.55 0.84
C PHE A 28 0.96 -7.17 1.87
N THR A 29 2.00 -6.45 2.31
CA THR A 29 2.84 -6.90 3.43
C THR A 29 2.06 -6.92 4.75
N ILE A 30 1.25 -5.90 5.04
CA ILE A 30 0.36 -5.84 6.22
C ILE A 30 -0.60 -7.04 6.24
N ILE A 31 -1.17 -7.38 5.08
CA ILE A 31 -2.06 -8.53 4.92
C ILE A 31 -1.29 -9.85 5.11
N ALA A 32 -0.12 -9.98 4.50
CA ALA A 32 0.71 -11.18 4.61
C ALA A 32 1.17 -11.44 6.05
N LYS A 33 1.39 -10.40 6.85
CA LYS A 33 1.69 -10.48 8.29
C LYS A 33 0.46 -10.77 9.16
N GLY A 34 -0.74 -10.79 8.59
CA GLY A 34 -1.99 -11.02 9.31
C GLY A 34 -2.49 -9.83 10.13
N THR A 35 -1.87 -8.65 9.99
CA THR A 35 -2.32 -7.42 10.66
C THR A 35 -3.66 -6.94 10.10
N GLU A 36 -3.90 -7.17 8.81
CA GLU A 36 -5.21 -7.03 8.18
C GLU A 36 -5.62 -8.35 7.54
N LYS A 37 -6.89 -8.69 7.60
CA LYS A 37 -7.39 -9.98 7.09
C LYS A 37 -7.23 -10.11 5.57
N ASP A 38 -7.56 -9.04 4.85
CA ASP A 38 -7.49 -8.96 3.39
C ASP A 38 -7.56 -7.49 2.94
N PHE A 39 -7.46 -7.26 1.63
CA PHE A 39 -7.51 -5.94 1.04
C PHE A 39 -8.83 -5.18 1.32
N LYS A 40 -9.95 -5.91 1.40
CA LYS A 40 -11.26 -5.29 1.67
C LYS A 40 -11.32 -4.79 3.11
N ASN A 41 -10.85 -5.60 4.06
CA ASN A 41 -10.76 -5.23 5.47
C ASN A 41 -9.79 -4.06 5.67
N PHE A 42 -8.63 -4.07 5.01
CA PHE A 42 -7.74 -2.90 4.99
C PHE A 42 -8.47 -1.63 4.52
N CYS A 43 -9.23 -1.70 3.42
CA CYS A 43 -9.98 -0.54 2.92
C CYS A 43 -11.02 -0.06 3.93
N VAL A 44 -11.86 -0.95 4.47
CA VAL A 44 -12.90 -0.63 5.45
C VAL A 44 -12.30 -0.02 6.71
N ASN A 45 -11.26 -0.63 7.27
CA ASN A 45 -10.64 -0.23 8.53
C ASN A 45 -9.84 1.08 8.44
N ASN A 46 -9.64 1.61 7.24
CA ASN A 46 -8.98 2.90 6.99
C ASN A 46 -9.89 3.91 6.27
N ASN A 47 -11.20 3.61 6.17
CA ASN A 47 -12.18 4.44 5.48
C ASN A 47 -11.77 4.81 4.04
N ILE A 48 -11.25 3.82 3.30
CA ILE A 48 -10.83 3.96 1.91
C ILE A 48 -11.82 3.23 1.00
N GLU A 49 -12.29 3.90 -0.05
CA GLU A 49 -13.07 3.25 -1.09
C GLU A 49 -12.18 2.35 -1.95
N SER A 50 -12.44 1.04 -1.91
CA SER A 50 -11.63 0.04 -2.63
C SER A 50 -11.54 0.30 -4.14
N ARG A 51 -12.61 0.82 -4.74
CA ARG A 51 -12.66 1.15 -6.18
C ARG A 51 -11.62 2.21 -6.57
N HIS A 52 -11.34 3.17 -5.68
CA HIS A 52 -10.31 4.18 -5.94
C HIS A 52 -8.92 3.56 -5.99
N LEU A 53 -8.63 2.64 -5.06
CA LEU A 53 -7.36 1.92 -5.06
C LEU A 53 -7.25 0.94 -6.24
N GLU A 54 -8.33 0.22 -6.58
CA GLU A 54 -8.35 -0.65 -7.75
C GLU A 54 -8.07 0.13 -9.04
N ARG A 55 -8.63 1.34 -9.16
CA ARG A 55 -8.35 2.22 -10.29
C ARG A 55 -6.90 2.72 -10.30
N ASN A 56 -6.29 2.97 -9.14
CA ASN A 56 -4.86 3.33 -9.07
C ASN A 56 -3.92 2.16 -9.47
N ILE A 57 -4.39 0.91 -9.41
CA ILE A 57 -3.62 -0.23 -9.92
C ILE A 57 -3.64 -0.25 -11.46
N SER A 58 -4.80 -0.01 -12.09
CA SER A 58 -4.93 -0.03 -13.55
C SER A 58 -4.54 1.28 -14.24
N GLU A 59 -4.68 2.40 -13.54
CA GLU A 59 -4.48 3.76 -14.04
C GLU A 59 -3.65 4.59 -13.07
N PRO A 60 -2.37 4.24 -12.83
CA PRO A 60 -1.53 4.86 -11.79
C PRO A 60 -1.18 6.33 -12.06
N TRP A 61 -1.42 6.84 -13.27
CA TRP A 61 -1.31 8.27 -13.59
C TRP A 61 -2.45 9.12 -13.02
N ARG A 62 -3.51 8.51 -12.50
CA ARG A 62 -4.59 9.25 -11.86
C ARG A 62 -4.15 9.81 -10.51
N GLN A 63 -4.95 10.76 -10.03
CA GLN A 63 -4.75 11.35 -8.71
C GLN A 63 -4.78 10.28 -7.61
N PHE A 64 -3.62 10.06 -7.01
CA PHE A 64 -3.47 9.29 -5.79
C PHE A 64 -3.67 10.22 -4.58
N ASN A 65 -4.51 9.80 -3.63
CA ASN A 65 -4.79 10.56 -2.42
C ASN A 65 -3.65 10.32 -1.39
N PRO A 66 -2.81 11.33 -1.07
CA PRO A 66 -1.67 11.14 -0.18
C PRO A 66 -2.05 10.78 1.25
N GLN A 67 -3.27 11.11 1.71
CA GLN A 67 -3.74 10.75 3.05
C GLN A 67 -3.80 9.23 3.28
N HIS A 68 -3.84 8.42 2.20
CA HIS A 68 -3.72 6.96 2.32
C HIS A 68 -2.34 6.52 2.85
N LEU A 69 -1.28 7.30 2.60
CA LEU A 69 0.05 7.03 3.17
C LEU A 69 0.06 7.27 4.67
N THR A 70 -0.68 8.27 5.16
CA THR A 70 -0.79 8.59 6.58
C THR A 70 -1.32 7.41 7.38
N ALA A 71 -2.30 6.66 6.85
CA ALA A 71 -2.80 5.46 7.49
C ALA A 71 -1.70 4.39 7.66
N LEU A 72 -0.86 4.18 6.64
CA LEU A 72 0.28 3.26 6.69
C LEU A 72 1.29 3.64 7.78
N VAL A 73 1.58 4.94 7.90
CA VAL A 73 2.55 5.45 8.87
C VAL A 73 2.02 5.34 10.30
N ILE A 74 0.82 5.86 10.56
CA ILE A 74 0.29 5.99 11.93
C ILE A 74 -0.19 4.65 12.48
N LYS A 75 -0.96 3.89 11.69
CA LYS A 75 -1.64 2.69 12.18
C LYS A 75 -0.80 1.42 12.04
N TYR A 76 0.07 1.38 11.03
CA TYR A 76 0.84 0.18 10.67
C TYR A 76 2.35 0.36 10.84
N HIS A 77 2.79 1.51 11.36
CA HIS A 77 4.19 1.82 11.63
C HIS A 77 5.11 1.64 10.41
N ILE A 78 4.58 1.92 9.21
CA ILE A 78 5.38 1.95 7.99
C ILE A 78 6.21 3.23 7.98
N SER A 79 7.47 3.13 7.55
CA SER A 79 8.38 4.24 7.41
C SER A 79 7.92 5.20 6.31
N ALA A 80 7.66 6.46 6.67
CA ALA A 80 7.36 7.51 5.71
C ALA A 80 8.54 7.73 4.74
N HIS A 81 9.77 7.62 5.26
CA HIS A 81 10.97 7.70 4.43
C HIS A 81 10.96 6.59 3.37
N TRP A 82 10.73 5.34 3.76
CA TRP A 82 10.66 4.24 2.82
C TRP A 82 9.51 4.39 1.82
N LEU A 83 8.33 4.84 2.24
CA LEU A 83 7.20 5.08 1.32
C LEU A 83 7.54 6.09 0.22
N LEU A 84 8.28 7.14 0.56
CA LEU A 84 8.61 8.22 -0.38
C LEU A 84 9.86 7.91 -1.21
N THR A 85 10.90 7.31 -0.63
CA THR A 85 12.21 7.15 -1.28
C THR A 85 12.50 5.71 -1.72
N GLY A 86 11.82 4.73 -1.14
CA GLY A 86 12.16 3.31 -1.28
C GLY A 86 13.47 2.91 -0.57
N SER A 87 14.09 3.83 0.18
CA SER A 87 15.34 3.59 0.88
C SER A 87 15.10 3.19 2.34
N GLY A 88 16.01 2.39 2.89
CA GLY A 88 15.94 1.91 4.28
C GLY A 88 14.90 0.82 4.51
N ASN A 89 14.49 0.65 5.77
CA ASN A 89 13.54 -0.37 6.18
C ASN A 89 12.09 0.07 5.96
N MET A 90 11.24 -0.86 5.51
CA MET A 90 9.81 -0.62 5.32
C MET A 90 9.10 -0.29 6.63
N TYR A 91 9.39 -1.04 7.69
CA TYR A 91 8.84 -0.76 9.02
C TYR A 91 9.77 0.19 9.75
N GLN A 92 9.20 1.12 10.50
CA GLN A 92 9.96 1.92 11.45
C GLN A 92 10.62 0.96 12.45
N SER A 93 11.91 1.16 12.70
CA SER A 93 12.55 0.54 13.85
C SER A 93 11.85 1.06 15.10
N ALA A 94 11.58 0.21 16.08
CA ALA A 94 11.22 0.70 17.41
C ALA A 94 12.46 1.44 17.94
N ASP A 95 12.34 2.73 18.19
CA ASP A 95 13.30 3.49 18.98
C ASP A 95 13.27 3.03 20.45
#